data_AF-A0A9D8BHM4-F1
#
_entry.id   AF-A0A9D8BHM4-F1
#
_cell.length_a   1.000
_cell.length_b   1.000
_cell.length_c   1.000
_cell.angle_alpha   90.00
_cell.angle_beta   90.00
_cell.angle_gamma   90.00
#
_symmetry.space_group_name_H-M   'P 1'
#
loop_
_entity.id
_entity.type
_entity.pdbx_description
1 polymer ?
#
loop_
_entity_poly.entity_id
_entity_poly.type
_entity_poly.pdbx_seq_one_letter_code
_entity_poly.pdbx_strand_id
1 'polypeptide(L)'
;MALKIRLRQQGRTNHTTYRLVVTDTRHPRDGKYIEKLGWSRPFDKVGQSAEVNGERVAYWLGQGAQISDNAKLFVAKNAPAVMKEYQQSLEKKKQKICEKRRERRKGAKLA
;
A
#
# COMPACT_ATOMS: atom_id res chain seq x y z
N MET A 1 -15.44 7.45 -0.49
CA MET A 1 -15.28 6.13 0.14
C MET A 1 -14.11 5.44 -0.54
N ALA A 2 -12.96 5.38 0.11
CA ALA A 2 -11.81 4.61 -0.38
C ALA A 2 -11.01 4.15 0.85
N LEU A 3 -10.68 2.86 0.91
CA LEU A 3 -9.78 2.32 1.91
C LEU A 3 -8.35 2.72 1.54
N LYS A 4 -7.61 3.22 2.53
CA LYS A 4 -6.22 3.65 2.38
C LYS A 4 -5.34 3.00 3.44
N ILE A 5 -4.24 2.42 2.98
CA ILE A 5 -3.13 1.97 3.81
C ILE A 5 -2.17 3.15 3.97
N ARG A 6 -2.04 3.65 5.20
CA ARG A 6 -1.19 4.82 5.52
C ARG A 6 -0.44 4.64 6.82
N LEU A 7 0.61 5.45 6.99
CA LEU A 7 1.33 5.57 8.26
C LEU A 7 0.61 6.57 9.17
N ARG A 8 0.33 6.16 10.40
CA ARG A 8 -0.14 7.01 11.49
C ARG A 8 1.04 7.30 12.41
N GLN A 9 1.33 8.57 12.70
CA GLN A 9 2.37 8.93 13.65
C GLN A 9 1.83 8.87 15.09
N GLN A 10 2.66 8.38 15.99
CA GLN A 10 2.44 8.15 17.40
C GLN A 10 3.73 8.45 18.17
N GLY A 11 3.69 8.43 19.50
CA GLY A 11 4.85 8.64 20.35
C GLY A 11 4.91 10.06 20.91
N ARG A 12 6.12 10.51 21.22
CA ARG A 12 6.40 11.77 21.93
C ARG A 12 7.35 12.64 21.10
N THR A 13 7.48 13.90 21.48
CA THR A 13 8.48 14.82 20.91
C THR A 13 9.86 14.16 20.94
N ASN A 14 10.58 14.24 19.81
CA ASN A 14 11.90 13.62 19.59
C ASN A 14 11.96 12.09 19.67
N HIS A 15 10.84 11.39 19.87
CA HIS A 15 10.73 9.94 19.76
C HIS A 15 9.42 9.56 19.07
N THR A 16 9.37 9.87 17.78
CA THR A 16 8.24 9.53 16.91
C THR A 16 8.25 8.04 16.56
N THR A 17 7.08 7.42 16.65
CA THR A 17 6.80 6.05 16.20
C THR A 17 5.71 6.08 15.14
N TYR A 18 5.66 5.08 14.27
CA TYR A 18 4.66 4.98 13.22
C TYR A 18 3.90 3.67 13.31
N ARG A 19 2.62 3.69 12.97
CA ARG A 19 1.79 2.49 12.81
C ARG A 19 1.32 2.41 11.36
N LEU A 20 1.43 1.23 10.76
CA LEU A 20 0.85 0.95 9.46
C LEU A 20 -0.61 0.53 9.67
N VAL A 21 -1.55 1.32 9.16
CA VAL A 21 -2.99 1.12 9.42
C VAL A 21 -3.81 1.16 8.14
N VAL A 22 -4.91 0.42 8.14
CA VAL A 22 -5.98 0.52 7.14
C VAL A 22 -7.09 1.42 7.68
N THR A 23 -7.47 2.42 6.89
CA THR A 23 -8.53 3.36 7.27
C THR A 23 -9.25 3.89 6.05
N ASP A 24 -10.48 4.36 6.24
CA ASP A 24 -11.14 5.19 5.22
C ASP A 24 -10.40 6.54 5.13
N THR A 25 -10.25 7.06 3.91
CA THR A 25 -9.57 8.33 3.61
C THR A 25 -10.13 9.53 4.35
N ARG A 26 -11.42 9.53 4.69
CA ARG A 26 -12.10 10.65 5.38
C ARG A 26 -11.66 10.83 6.84
N HIS A 27 -11.07 9.81 7.45
CA HIS A 27 -10.68 9.90 8.86
C HIS A 27 -9.40 10.72 9.02
N PRO A 28 -9.30 11.53 10.09
CA PRO A 28 -8.09 12.30 10.38
C PRO A 28 -6.90 11.36 10.63
N ARG A 29 -5.68 11.86 10.46
CA ARG A 29 -4.43 11.07 10.52
C ARG A 29 -4.37 10.14 11.73
N ASP A 30 -4.69 10.67 12.92
CA ASP A 30 -4.62 9.96 14.19
C ASP A 30 -5.98 9.45 14.70
N GLY A 31 -6.99 9.39 13.83
CA GLY A 31 -8.35 8.96 14.18
C GLY A 31 -8.56 7.44 14.20
N LYS A 32 -9.85 7.06 14.11
CA LYS A 32 -10.29 5.67 14.01
C LYS A 32 -9.72 5.01 12.76
N TYR A 33 -9.23 3.79 12.91
CA TYR A 33 -8.77 2.92 11.84
C TYR A 33 -9.44 1.56 11.97
N ILE A 34 -9.46 0.78 10.89
CA ILE A 34 -10.10 -0.53 10.82
C ILE A 34 -9.17 -1.60 11.39
N GLU A 35 -7.94 -1.65 10.87
CA GLU A 35 -6.95 -2.67 11.25
C GLU A 35 -5.54 -2.09 11.31
N LYS A 36 -4.75 -2.58 12.27
CA LYS A 36 -3.31 -2.31 12.39
C LYS A 36 -2.55 -3.44 11.68
N LEU A 37 -1.84 -3.11 10.61
CA LEU A 37 -1.06 -4.06 9.82
C LEU A 37 0.40 -4.17 10.27
N GLY A 38 0.88 -3.21 11.05
CA GLY A 38 2.27 -3.19 11.48
C GLY A 38 2.64 -1.94 12.25
N TRP A 39 3.92 -1.83 12.61
CA TRP A 39 4.48 -0.70 13.33
C TRP A 39 5.95 -0.47 12.96
N SER A 40 6.43 0.74 13.21
CA SER A 40 7.82 1.14 13.04
C SER A 40 8.26 2.06 14.18
N ARG A 41 9.41 1.76 14.75
CA ARG A 41 10.12 2.54 15.76
C ARG A 41 11.52 2.88 15.21
N PRO A 42 11.68 4.03 14.55
CA PRO A 42 12.95 4.42 13.95
C PRO A 42 14.11 4.56 14.95
N PHE A 43 13.80 4.81 16.22
CA PHE A 43 14.78 5.07 17.28
C PHE A 43 15.25 3.80 18.01
N ASP A 44 14.65 2.64 17.71
CA ASP A 44 15.08 1.37 18.32
C ASP A 44 16.28 0.79 17.56
N LYS A 45 17.08 -0.03 18.26
CA LYS A 45 18.29 -0.67 17.71
C LYS A 45 18.01 -1.34 16.36
N VAL A 46 18.97 -1.22 15.44
CA VAL A 46 18.90 -1.77 14.07
C VAL A 46 18.56 -3.26 14.14
N GLY A 47 17.37 -3.64 13.65
CA GLY A 47 16.92 -5.03 13.54
C GLY A 47 15.60 -5.38 14.24
N GLN A 48 15.16 -4.61 15.24
CA GLN A 48 13.85 -4.77 15.90
C GLN A 48 12.91 -3.58 15.63
N SER A 49 13.27 -2.74 14.67
CA SER A 49 12.70 -1.41 14.47
C SER A 49 11.35 -1.41 13.75
N ALA A 50 10.89 -2.54 13.19
CA ALA A 50 9.64 -2.60 12.44
C ALA A 50 9.06 -4.02 12.33
N GLU A 51 7.74 -4.10 12.27
CA GLU A 51 6.99 -5.33 12.04
C GLU A 51 5.88 -5.04 11.02
N VAL A 52 5.70 -5.94 10.05
CA VAL A 52 4.65 -5.85 9.02
C VAL A 52 4.04 -7.22 8.80
N ASN A 53 2.72 -7.32 8.96
CA ASN A 53 1.97 -8.49 8.54
C ASN A 53 1.72 -8.44 7.02
N GLY A 54 2.56 -9.14 6.26
CA GLY A 54 2.50 -9.16 4.79
C GLY A 54 1.21 -9.76 4.23
N GLU A 55 0.68 -10.82 4.85
CA GLU A 55 -0.54 -11.50 4.39
C GLU A 55 -1.76 -10.56 4.43
N ARG A 56 -1.90 -9.83 5.54
CA ARG A 56 -3.00 -8.87 5.71
C ARG A 56 -2.84 -7.69 4.77
N VAL A 57 -1.61 -7.21 4.52
CA VAL A 57 -1.37 -6.15 3.53
C VAL A 57 -1.80 -6.63 2.13
N ALA A 58 -1.41 -7.84 1.72
CA ALA A 58 -1.79 -8.41 0.43
C ALA A 58 -3.31 -8.54 0.28
N TYR A 59 -3.99 -9.00 1.34
CA TYR A 59 -5.45 -9.08 1.38
C TYR A 59 -6.11 -7.71 1.10
N TRP A 60 -5.70 -6.66 1.83
CA TRP A 60 -6.29 -5.33 1.66
C TRP A 60 -5.98 -4.70 0.30
N LEU A 61 -4.78 -4.94 -0.25
CA LEU A 61 -4.45 -4.53 -1.62
C LEU A 61 -5.36 -5.24 -2.65
N GLY A 62 -5.65 -6.52 -2.44
CA GLY A 62 -6.60 -7.29 -3.26
C GLY A 62 -8.04 -6.78 -3.18
N GLN A 63 -8.46 -6.30 -2.01
CA GLN A 63 -9.76 -5.63 -1.81
C GLN A 63 -9.81 -4.21 -2.41
N GLY A 64 -8.73 -3.73 -3.04
CA GLY A 64 -8.68 -2.43 -3.70
C GLY A 64 -8.29 -1.27 -2.77
N ALA A 65 -7.71 -1.55 -1.61
CA ALA A 65 -7.15 -0.49 -0.77
C ALA A 65 -5.99 0.21 -1.49
N GLN A 66 -5.95 1.53 -1.41
CA GLN A 66 -4.87 2.33 -1.97
C GLN A 66 -3.75 2.50 -0.93
N ILE A 67 -2.49 2.34 -1.35
CA ILE A 67 -1.33 2.55 -0.46
C ILE A 67 -0.73 3.95 -0.67
N SER A 68 -0.39 4.65 0.43
CA SER A 68 0.36 5.92 0.35
C SER A 68 1.84 5.71 0.02
N ASP A 69 2.53 6.71 -0.52
CA ASP A 69 3.93 6.58 -0.97
C ASP A 69 4.90 6.17 0.17
N ASN A 70 4.80 6.81 1.33
CA ASN A 70 5.62 6.44 2.50
C ASN A 70 5.30 5.03 3.02
N ALA A 71 4.01 4.64 3.01
CA ALA A 71 3.63 3.29 3.36
C ALA A 71 4.16 2.27 2.34
N LYS A 72 4.22 2.63 1.06
CA LYS A 72 4.77 1.80 0.00
C LYS A 72 6.25 1.54 0.20
N LEU A 73 7.04 2.57 0.51
CA LEU A 73 8.46 2.44 0.84
C LEU A 73 8.66 1.57 2.09
N PHE A 74 7.82 1.78 3.11
CA PHE A 74 7.88 1.01 4.35
C PHE A 74 7.57 -0.49 4.11
N VAL A 75 6.51 -0.81 3.37
CA VAL A 75 6.18 -2.20 3.03
C VAL A 75 7.24 -2.80 2.10
N ALA A 76 7.76 -2.05 1.12
CA ALA A 76 8.83 -2.55 0.25
C ALA A 76 10.10 -2.93 1.02
N LYS A 77 10.44 -2.20 2.08
CA LYS A 77 11.59 -2.49 2.92
C LYS A 77 11.40 -3.73 3.81
N ASN A 78 10.21 -3.92 4.37
CA ASN A 78 9.96 -4.97 5.38
C ASN A 78 9.27 -6.23 4.82
N ALA A 79 8.52 -6.10 3.73
CA ALA A 79 7.75 -7.16 3.07
C ALA A 79 7.84 -7.00 1.53
N PRO A 80 9.02 -7.23 0.93
CA PRO A 80 9.26 -6.98 -0.50
C PRO A 80 8.42 -7.89 -1.42
N ALA A 81 8.08 -9.10 -1.00
CA ALA A 81 7.30 -10.05 -1.79
C ALA A 81 5.92 -9.49 -2.17
N VAL A 82 5.20 -8.95 -1.19
CA VAL A 82 3.86 -8.36 -1.38
C VAL A 82 3.88 -7.22 -2.39
N MET A 83 4.92 -6.37 -2.32
CA MET A 83 5.05 -5.25 -3.25
C MET A 83 5.38 -5.68 -4.68
N LYS A 84 6.21 -6.72 -4.84
CA LYS A 84 6.51 -7.29 -6.16
C LYS A 84 5.26 -7.84 -6.82
N GLU A 85 4.46 -8.61 -6.10
CA GLU A 85 3.19 -9.15 -6.59
C GLU A 85 2.21 -8.04 -6.97
N TYR A 86 2.11 -7.02 -6.12
CA TYR A 86 1.29 -5.85 -6.41
C TYR A 86 1.74 -5.12 -7.69
N GLN A 87 3.04 -4.91 -7.89
CA GLN A 87 3.58 -4.30 -9.11
C GLN A 87 3.26 -5.12 -10.36
N GLN A 88 3.48 -6.44 -10.30
CA GLN A 88 3.14 -7.35 -11.41
C GLN A 88 1.65 -7.26 -11.77
N SER A 89 0.77 -7.19 -10.77
CA SER A 89 -0.67 -7.05 -11.01
C SER A 89 -1.03 -5.75 -11.75
N LEU A 90 -0.37 -4.64 -11.40
CA LEU A 90 -0.57 -3.34 -12.04
C LEU A 90 -0.06 -3.35 -13.48
N GLU A 91 1.11 -3.95 -13.72
CA GLU A 91 1.71 -4.08 -15.05
C GLU A 91 0.84 -4.92 -15.99
N LYS A 92 0.38 -6.09 -15.52
CA LYS A 92 -0.58 -6.94 -16.25
C LYS A 92 -1.85 -6.17 -16.62
N LYS A 93 -2.38 -5.38 -15.69
CA LYS A 93 -3.57 -4.54 -15.95
C LYS A 93 -3.29 -3.47 -17.02
N LYS A 94 -2.12 -2.82 -16.97
CA LYS A 94 -1.69 -1.85 -18.00
C LYS A 94 -1.54 -2.49 -19.38
N GLN A 95 -0.91 -3.66 -19.45
CA GLN A 95 -0.73 -4.43 -20.69
C GLN A 95 -2.09 -4.74 -21.31
N LYS A 96 -3.03 -5.31 -20.53
CA LYS A 96 -4.39 -5.61 -20.99
C LYS A 96 -5.14 -4.37 -21.51
N ILE A 97 -4.97 -3.22 -20.86
CA ILE A 97 -5.58 -1.96 -21.32
C ILE A 97 -4.96 -1.51 -22.66
N CYS A 98 -3.64 -1.63 -22.80
CA CYS A 98 -2.93 -1.27 -24.02
C CYS A 98 -3.35 -2.16 -25.20
N GLU A 99 -3.41 -3.48 -24.97
CA GLU A 99 -3.87 -4.47 -25.95
C GLU A 99 -5.30 -4.18 -26.41
N LYS A 100 -6.23 -3.98 -25.48
CA LYS A 100 -7.62 -3.61 -25.80
C LYS A 100 -7.72 -2.32 -26.61
N ARG A 101 -6.86 -1.33 -26.33
CA ARG A 101 -6.79 -0.09 -27.14
C ARG A 101 -6.24 -0.34 -28.54
N ARG A 102 -5.22 -1.22 -28.68
CA ARG A 102 -4.64 -1.61 -29.96
C ARG A 102 -5.66 -2.34 -30.83
N GLU A 103 -6.43 -3.25 -30.26
CA GLU A 103 -7.52 -3.97 -30.93
C GLU A 103 -8.59 -3.00 -31.43
N ARG A 104 -9.05 -2.07 -30.58
CA ARG A 104 -10.02 -1.03 -30.97
C ARG A 104 -9.52 -0.20 -32.16
N ARG A 105 -8.23 0.19 -32.17
CA ARG A 105 -7.62 0.94 -33.29
C ARG A 105 -7.54 0.12 -34.57
N LYS A 106 -7.25 -1.18 -34.48
CA LYS A 106 -7.24 -2.08 -35.65
C LYS A 106 -8.64 -2.26 -36.23
N GLY A 107 -9.65 -2.48 -35.38
CA GLY A 107 -11.05 -2.60 -35.80
C GLY A 107 -11.57 -1.34 -36.51
N ALA A 108 -11.25 -0.15 -35.99
CA ALA A 108 -11.61 1.13 -36.61
C ALA A 108 -10.88 1.44 -37.93
N LYS A 109 -9.85 0.67 -38.29
CA LYS A 109 -9.09 0.84 -39.55
C LYS A 109 -9.52 -0.18 -40.62
N LEU A 110 -10.25 -1.23 -40.22
CA LEU A 110 -10.76 -2.30 -41.09
C LEU A 110 -12.23 -2.09 -41.50
N ALA A 111 -12.93 -1.16 -40.85
CA ALA A 111 -14.26 -0.66 -41.22
C ALA A 111 -14.11 0.66 -41.98
#